data_AF-A0A9C8E0B9-F1
#
_entry.id   AF-A0A9C8E0B9-F1
#
_cell.length_a   1.000
_cell.length_b   1.000
_cell.length_c   1.000
_cell.angle_alpha   90.00
_cell.angle_beta   90.00
_cell.angle_gamma   90.00
#
_symmetry.space_group_name_H-M   'P 1'
#
loop_
_entity.id
_entity.type
_entity.pdbx_description
1 polymer ?
#
loop_
_entity_poly.entity_id
_entity_poly.type
_entity_poly.pdbx_seq_one_letter_code
_entity_poly.pdbx_strand_id
1 'polypeptide(L)'
;MKYYTQGVKMITQTKIRARFGLGIWGLVAAAFGLVFFLGGGAATFADDSIRMGIAAVIIAAGFIGYVSMLYLTREKANDKALIRDERDLEIARQANEIALVAVLVFVYVVCIALFLGYETDGNLPVGWMWFLAYATGCFGLLAQAVATLVLHSEMSGNG
;
A
#
# COMPACT_ATOMS: atom_id res chain seq x y z
N MET A 1 -41.17 -16.06 -19.03
CA MET A 1 -40.45 -16.26 -17.76
C MET A 1 -39.19 -17.09 -18.03
N LYS A 2 -38.05 -16.42 -18.25
CA LYS A 2 -36.67 -16.97 -18.16
C LYS A 2 -35.70 -15.83 -18.48
N TYR A 3 -35.34 -15.05 -17.46
CA TYR A 3 -34.16 -14.19 -17.53
C TYR A 3 -32.96 -15.04 -17.12
N TYR A 4 -32.27 -15.61 -18.11
CA TYR A 4 -30.88 -16.03 -17.98
C TYR A 4 -30.02 -14.85 -18.45
N THR A 5 -29.93 -13.81 -17.62
CA THR A 5 -28.93 -12.77 -17.83
C THR A 5 -27.73 -13.16 -16.99
N GLN A 6 -26.74 -13.67 -17.72
CA GLN A 6 -25.35 -13.94 -17.37
C GLN A 6 -24.90 -13.49 -15.98
N GLY A 7 -24.28 -14.44 -15.27
CA GLY A 7 -23.51 -14.18 -14.05
C GLY A 7 -22.36 -13.22 -14.31
N VAL A 8 -22.64 -11.92 -14.22
CA VAL A 8 -21.63 -10.93 -13.93
C VAL A 8 -21.19 -11.23 -12.51
N LYS A 9 -20.01 -11.82 -12.36
CA LYS A 9 -19.34 -11.99 -11.07
C LYS A 9 -19.21 -10.58 -10.47
N MET A 10 -20.16 -10.17 -9.62
CA MET A 10 -20.16 -8.84 -9.02
C MET A 10 -18.86 -8.71 -8.23
N ILE A 11 -17.93 -7.93 -8.76
CA ILE A 11 -16.68 -7.62 -8.10
C ILE A 11 -17.05 -6.76 -6.89
N THR A 12 -16.76 -7.22 -5.67
CA THR A 12 -17.05 -6.44 -4.47
C THR A 12 -16.22 -5.16 -4.46
N GLN A 13 -16.77 -4.07 -3.92
CA GLN A 13 -16.05 -2.79 -3.82
C GLN A 13 -14.72 -2.93 -3.08
N THR A 14 -14.64 -3.77 -2.05
CA THR A 14 -13.41 -4.07 -1.32
C THR A 14 -12.32 -4.62 -2.24
N LYS A 15 -12.67 -5.52 -3.15
CA LYS A 15 -11.74 -6.04 -4.17
C LYS A 15 -11.34 -4.99 -5.21
N ILE A 16 -12.28 -4.14 -5.63
CA ILE A 16 -12.01 -3.03 -6.56
C ILE A 16 -11.01 -2.05 -5.93
N ARG A 17 -11.29 -1.61 -4.70
CA ARG A 17 -10.43 -0.70 -3.94
C ARG A 17 -9.05 -1.28 -3.71
N ALA A 18 -8.94 -2.56 -3.36
CA ALA A 18 -7.65 -3.22 -3.18
C ALA A 18 -6.83 -3.26 -4.48
N ARG A 19 -7.46 -3.52 -5.64
CA ARG A 19 -6.77 -3.47 -6.94
C ARG A 19 -6.26 -2.08 -7.28
N PHE A 20 -7.09 -1.05 -7.09
CA PHE A 20 -6.65 0.32 -7.33
C PHE A 20 -5.58 0.77 -6.34
N GLY A 21 -5.73 0.42 -5.06
CA GLY A 21 -4.73 0.69 -4.02
C GLY A 21 -3.38 0.07 -4.38
N LEU A 22 -3.38 -1.20 -4.81
CA LEU A 22 -2.17 -1.88 -5.27
C LEU A 22 -1.53 -1.20 -6.49
N GLY A 23 -2.34 -0.78 -7.47
CA GLY A 23 -1.84 -0.07 -8.65
C GLY A 23 -1.24 1.30 -8.32
N ILE A 24 -1.96 2.11 -7.54
CA ILE A 24 -1.53 3.46 -7.14
C ILE A 24 -0.26 3.37 -6.30
N TRP A 25 -0.27 2.59 -5.22
CA TRP A 25 0.87 2.52 -4.30
C TRP A 25 2.05 1.76 -4.89
N GLY A 26 1.82 0.83 -5.82
CA GLY A 26 2.89 0.17 -6.56
C GLY A 26 3.64 1.14 -7.46
N LEU A 27 2.90 1.97 -8.21
CA LEU A 27 3.48 3.02 -9.05
C LEU A 27 4.22 4.07 -8.19
N VAL A 28 3.60 4.51 -7.10
CA VAL A 28 4.18 5.51 -6.19
C VAL A 28 5.46 4.98 -5.54
N ALA A 29 5.46 3.75 -5.03
CA ALA A 29 6.63 3.13 -4.42
C ALA A 29 7.78 2.97 -5.42
N ALA A 30 7.48 2.57 -6.67
CA ALA A 30 8.48 2.44 -7.73
C ALA A 30 9.08 3.79 -8.11
N ALA A 31 8.24 4.81 -8.37
CA ALA A 31 8.70 6.15 -8.73
C ALA A 31 9.50 6.81 -7.59
N PHE A 32 9.02 6.67 -6.36
CA PHE A 32 9.71 7.12 -5.15
C PHE A 32 11.08 6.47 -5.00
N GLY A 33 11.15 5.13 -5.12
CA GLY A 33 12.41 4.38 -5.03
C GLY A 33 13.39 4.80 -6.11
N LEU A 34 12.93 5.00 -7.35
CA LEU A 34 13.76 5.47 -8.45
C LEU A 34 14.37 6.85 -8.15
N VAL A 35 13.58 7.83 -7.71
CA VAL A 35 14.07 9.17 -7.37
C VAL A 35 15.05 9.12 -6.19
N PHE A 36 14.80 8.25 -5.21
CA PHE A 36 15.67 8.08 -4.06
C PHE A 36 17.02 7.46 -4.43
N PHE A 37 17.07 6.44 -5.28
CA PHE A 37 18.32 5.73 -5.57
C PHE A 37 19.13 6.31 -6.74
N LEU A 38 18.50 6.91 -7.76
CA LEU A 38 19.20 7.34 -9.00
C LEU A 38 20.25 8.45 -8.82
N GLY A 39 20.22 9.22 -7.73
CA GLY A 39 21.19 10.30 -7.48
C GLY A 39 22.22 9.98 -6.40
N GLY A 40 22.50 8.70 -6.11
CA GLY A 40 23.47 8.30 -5.08
C GLY A 40 22.86 7.89 -3.73
N GLY A 41 21.55 7.59 -3.72
CA GLY A 41 20.86 7.04 -2.55
C GLY A 41 20.86 7.99 -1.35
N ALA A 42 20.90 7.40 -0.15
CA ALA A 42 20.77 8.11 1.12
C ALA A 42 21.90 9.11 1.42
N ALA A 43 23.10 8.90 0.85
CA ALA A 43 24.27 9.73 1.12
C ALA A 43 24.12 11.16 0.56
N THR A 44 23.41 11.31 -0.56
CA THR A 44 23.26 12.59 -1.26
C THR A 44 21.83 13.15 -1.15
N PHE A 45 20.87 12.31 -0.76
CA PHE A 45 19.46 12.67 -0.80
C PHE A 45 19.09 13.83 0.11
N ALA A 46 19.74 13.93 1.28
CA ALA A 46 19.44 14.96 2.26
C ALA A 46 19.85 16.38 1.80
N ASP A 47 20.85 16.47 0.92
CA ASP A 47 21.37 17.75 0.42
C ASP A 47 20.72 18.16 -0.91
N ASP A 48 20.02 17.25 -1.59
CA ASP A 48 19.36 17.49 -2.86
C ASP A 48 17.88 17.86 -2.67
N SER A 49 17.65 19.15 -2.45
CA SER A 49 16.31 19.72 -2.25
C SER A 49 15.36 19.49 -3.43
N ILE A 50 15.88 19.38 -4.66
CA ILE A 50 15.08 19.14 -5.86
C ILE A 50 14.56 17.70 -5.84
N ARG A 51 15.41 16.71 -5.60
CA ARG A 51 15.01 15.30 -5.50
C ARG A 51 14.06 15.07 -4.34
N MET A 52 14.32 15.68 -3.19
CA MET A 52 13.39 15.67 -2.06
C MET A 52 12.02 16.24 -2.44
N GLY A 53 11.99 17.38 -3.14
CA GLY A 53 10.77 18.00 -3.63
C GLY A 53 9.99 17.11 -4.60
N ILE A 54 10.66 16.52 -5.59
CA ILE A 54 10.05 15.59 -6.56
C ILE A 54 9.47 14.39 -5.82
N ALA A 55 10.22 13.78 -4.91
CA ALA A 55 9.77 12.61 -4.18
C ALA A 55 8.58 12.93 -3.25
N ALA A 56 8.57 14.10 -2.61
CA ALA A 56 7.43 14.58 -1.83
C ALA A 56 6.17 14.77 -2.70
N VAL A 57 6.32 15.33 -3.91
CA VAL A 57 5.21 15.49 -4.86
C VAL A 57 4.66 14.13 -5.32
N ILE A 58 5.52 13.15 -5.59
CA ILE A 58 5.10 11.79 -5.95
C ILE A 58 4.27 11.16 -4.83
N ILE A 59 4.73 11.25 -3.58
CA ILE A 59 4.00 10.73 -2.42
C ILE A 59 2.67 11.47 -2.24
N ALA A 60 2.67 12.80 -2.32
CA ALA A 60 1.47 13.61 -2.18
C ALA A 60 0.43 13.27 -3.26
N ALA A 61 0.85 13.13 -4.51
CA ALA A 61 0.00 12.70 -5.61
C ALA A 61 -0.57 11.29 -5.38
N GLY A 62 0.23 10.38 -4.81
CA GLY A 62 -0.21 9.06 -4.38
C GLY A 62 -1.34 9.10 -3.36
N PHE A 63 -1.17 9.90 -2.30
CA PHE A 63 -2.22 10.10 -1.29
C PHE A 63 -3.48 10.74 -1.87
N ILE A 64 -3.33 11.79 -2.68
CA ILE A 64 -4.47 12.45 -3.33
C ILE A 64 -5.22 11.44 -4.21
N GLY A 65 -4.52 10.72 -5.08
CA GLY A 65 -5.12 9.71 -5.95
C GLY A 65 -5.83 8.60 -5.17
N TYR A 66 -5.22 8.14 -4.07
CA TYR A 66 -5.81 7.11 -3.21
C TYR A 66 -7.08 7.62 -2.49
N VAL A 67 -7.05 8.81 -1.90
CA VAL A 67 -8.21 9.43 -1.24
C VAL A 67 -9.34 9.70 -2.24
N SER A 68 -9.02 10.22 -3.42
CA SER A 68 -10.00 10.40 -4.50
C SER A 68 -10.64 9.07 -4.90
N MET A 69 -9.84 7.99 -5.02
CA MET A 69 -10.38 6.65 -5.31
C MET A 69 -11.33 6.16 -4.21
N LEU A 70 -10.98 6.32 -2.94
CA LEU A 70 -11.85 5.94 -1.82
C LEU A 70 -13.18 6.72 -1.83
N TYR A 71 -13.12 8.02 -2.14
CA TYR A 71 -14.31 8.86 -2.23
C TYR A 71 -15.24 8.42 -3.37
N LEU A 72 -14.67 8.14 -4.55
CA LEU A 72 -15.44 7.76 -5.75
C LEU A 72 -16.04 6.35 -5.66
N THR A 73 -15.43 5.44 -4.91
CA THR A 73 -15.88 4.04 -4.76
C THR A 73 -16.80 3.83 -3.55
N ARG A 74 -17.35 4.90 -2.97
CA ARG A 74 -18.21 4.82 -1.77
C ARG A 74 -19.58 4.25 -2.13
N GLU A 75 -19.97 3.12 -1.52
CA GLU A 75 -21.29 2.51 -1.71
C GLU A 75 -22.36 3.20 -0.86
N LYS A 76 -23.59 3.29 -1.38
CA LYS A 76 -24.78 3.74 -0.64
C LYS A 76 -25.45 2.53 0.03
N ALA A 77 -25.83 2.68 1.29
CA ALA A 77 -26.45 1.62 2.10
C ALA A 77 -27.74 1.08 1.44
N ASN A 78 -27.84 -0.24 1.29
CA ASN A 78 -29.02 -0.97 0.81
C ASN A 78 -29.13 -2.27 1.61
N ASP A 79 -30.32 -2.86 1.81
CA ASP A 79 -30.53 -3.96 2.77
C ASP A 79 -29.72 -5.24 2.47
N LYS A 80 -29.42 -5.55 1.20
CA LYS A 80 -28.50 -6.64 0.84
C LYS A 80 -27.02 -6.33 1.14
N ALA A 81 -26.72 -5.10 1.57
CA ALA A 81 -25.40 -4.70 2.01
C ALA A 81 -25.05 -5.29 3.37
N LEU A 82 -26.00 -5.56 4.28
CA LEU A 82 -25.70 -5.97 5.67
C LEU A 82 -24.79 -7.21 5.75
N ILE A 83 -25.15 -8.32 5.10
CA ILE A 83 -24.34 -9.56 5.11
C ILE A 83 -23.00 -9.37 4.35
N ARG A 84 -23.01 -8.55 3.30
CA ARG A 84 -21.78 -8.23 2.54
C ARG A 84 -20.82 -7.36 3.36
N ASP A 85 -21.37 -6.46 4.18
CA ASP A 85 -20.62 -5.52 5.02
C ASP A 85 -19.89 -6.27 6.14
N GLU A 86 -20.53 -7.23 6.82
CA GLU A 86 -19.86 -8.03 7.86
C GLU A 86 -18.63 -8.80 7.33
N ARG A 87 -18.77 -9.45 6.17
CA ARG A 87 -17.64 -10.17 5.55
C ARG A 87 -16.55 -9.20 5.06
N ASP A 88 -16.94 -8.11 4.42
CA ASP A 88 -15.99 -7.12 3.90
C ASP A 88 -15.24 -6.41 5.07
N LEU A 89 -15.90 -6.22 6.22
CA LEU A 89 -15.31 -5.72 7.47
C LEU A 89 -14.30 -6.71 8.07
N GLU A 90 -14.64 -8.00 8.12
CA GLU A 90 -13.74 -9.01 8.64
C GLU A 90 -12.49 -9.17 7.77
N ILE A 91 -12.66 -9.16 6.43
CA ILE A 91 -11.54 -9.15 5.49
C ILE A 91 -10.66 -7.91 5.71
N ALA A 92 -11.26 -6.72 5.88
CA ALA A 92 -10.51 -5.50 6.10
C ALA A 92 -9.74 -5.53 7.44
N ARG A 93 -10.35 -6.08 8.50
CA ARG A 93 -9.71 -6.25 9.82
C ARG A 93 -8.50 -7.17 9.71
N GLN A 94 -8.67 -8.38 9.18
CA GLN A 94 -7.57 -9.33 9.02
C GLN A 94 -6.48 -8.79 8.09
N ALA A 95 -6.85 -8.13 7.00
CA ALA A 95 -5.87 -7.52 6.09
C ALA A 95 -5.04 -6.41 6.79
N ASN A 96 -5.66 -5.63 7.68
CA ASN A 96 -4.93 -4.62 8.47
C ASN A 96 -3.98 -5.26 9.50
N GLU A 97 -4.39 -6.35 10.13
CA GLU A 97 -3.51 -7.11 11.05
C GLU A 97 -2.30 -7.68 10.31
N ILE A 98 -2.51 -8.31 9.16
CA ILE A 98 -1.43 -8.83 8.31
C ILE A 98 -0.52 -7.69 7.84
N ALA A 99 -1.09 -6.57 7.39
CA ALA A 99 -0.32 -5.42 6.93
C ALA A 99 0.54 -4.81 8.05
N LEU A 100 0.00 -4.71 9.26
CA LEU A 100 0.74 -4.21 10.42
C LEU A 100 1.94 -5.11 10.73
N VAL A 101 1.73 -6.43 10.78
CA VAL A 101 2.82 -7.39 11.02
C VAL A 101 3.86 -7.31 9.90
N ALA A 102 3.42 -7.24 8.64
CA ALA A 102 4.31 -7.11 7.50
C ALA A 102 5.17 -5.83 7.59
N VAL A 103 4.58 -4.70 7.98
CA VAL A 103 5.28 -3.43 8.19
C VAL A 103 6.31 -3.54 9.32
N LEU A 104 5.95 -4.14 10.44
CA LEU A 104 6.89 -4.33 11.56
C LEU A 104 8.10 -5.17 11.14
N VAL A 105 7.87 -6.28 10.42
CA VAL A 105 8.93 -7.13 9.88
C VAL A 105 9.78 -6.36 8.86
N PHE A 106 9.15 -5.60 7.95
CA PHE A 106 9.85 -4.78 6.97
C PHE A 106 10.78 -3.77 7.63
N VAL A 107 10.28 -2.96 8.57
CA VAL A 107 11.07 -1.96 9.29
C VAL A 107 12.21 -2.64 10.06
N TYR A 108 11.92 -3.73 10.76
CA TYR A 108 12.93 -4.49 11.49
C TYR A 108 14.07 -4.96 10.58
N VAL A 109 13.74 -5.62 9.47
CA VAL A 109 14.73 -6.12 8.51
C VAL A 109 15.55 -4.99 7.90
N VAL A 110 14.90 -3.88 7.51
CA VAL A 110 15.61 -2.72 6.95
C VAL A 110 16.54 -2.09 7.98
N CYS A 111 16.12 -1.92 9.23
CA CYS A 111 16.97 -1.38 10.29
C CYS A 111 18.20 -2.26 10.54
N ILE A 112 18.04 -3.58 10.57
CA ILE A 112 19.17 -4.52 10.70
C ILE A 112 20.10 -4.42 9.48
N ALA A 113 19.55 -4.36 8.27
CA ALA A 113 20.35 -4.21 7.05
C ALA A 113 21.15 -2.90 7.04
N LEU A 114 20.54 -1.80 7.49
CA LEU A 114 21.22 -0.52 7.62
C LEU A 114 22.31 -0.56 8.69
N PHE A 115 22.05 -1.19 9.83
CA PHE A 115 23.07 -1.37 10.87
C PHE A 115 24.27 -2.13 10.31
N LEU A 116 24.07 -3.31 9.72
CA LEU A 116 25.14 -4.12 9.17
C LEU A 116 25.90 -3.42 8.02
N GLY A 117 25.21 -2.60 7.23
CA GLY A 117 25.81 -1.85 6.12
C GLY A 117 26.66 -0.67 6.56
N TYR A 118 26.39 -0.09 7.72
CA TYR A 118 27.05 1.14 8.22
C TYR A 118 27.78 0.95 9.56
N GLU A 119 27.85 -0.28 10.08
CA GLU A 119 28.50 -0.60 11.36
C GLU A 119 29.95 -0.14 11.38
N THR A 120 30.69 -0.32 10.27
CA THR A 120 32.09 0.09 10.15
C THR A 120 32.28 1.59 10.06
N ASP A 121 31.32 2.30 9.48
CA ASP A 121 31.40 3.74 9.25
C ASP A 121 31.06 4.54 10.52
N GLY A 122 30.34 3.91 11.46
CA GLY A 122 29.93 4.52 12.73
C GLY A 122 28.92 5.67 12.56
N ASN A 123 28.42 5.90 11.35
CA ASN A 123 27.42 6.91 11.04
C ASN A 123 26.42 6.38 10.01
N LEU A 124 25.17 6.83 10.12
CA LEU A 124 24.10 6.48 9.18
C LEU A 124 23.64 7.76 8.45
N PRO A 125 23.67 7.80 7.12
CA PRO A 125 23.17 8.95 6.37
C PRO A 125 21.70 9.24 6.69
N VAL A 126 21.39 10.50 7.02
CA VAL A 126 20.04 10.93 7.43
C VAL A 126 18.99 10.69 6.33
N GLY A 127 19.41 10.61 5.06
CA GLY A 127 18.53 10.25 3.94
C GLY A 127 17.82 8.91 4.12
N TRP A 128 18.40 7.97 4.88
CA TRP A 128 17.75 6.70 5.21
C TRP A 128 16.53 6.88 6.10
N MET A 129 16.54 7.85 7.02
CA MET A 129 15.36 8.15 7.85
C MET A 129 14.20 8.64 7.00
N TRP A 130 14.50 9.47 6.00
CA TRP A 130 13.51 9.97 5.05
C TRP A 130 12.95 8.80 4.21
N PHE A 131 13.82 7.96 3.66
CA PHE A 131 13.40 6.77 2.90
C PHE A 131 12.53 5.84 3.73
N LEU A 132 12.99 5.46 4.93
CA LEU A 132 12.27 4.56 5.83
C LEU A 132 10.87 5.08 6.15
N ALA A 133 10.72 6.36 6.48
CA ALA A 133 9.42 6.93 6.83
C ALA A 133 8.38 6.73 5.71
N TYR A 134 8.72 7.13 4.48
CA TYR A 134 7.79 7.06 3.36
C TYR A 134 7.66 5.66 2.75
N ALA A 135 8.74 4.89 2.70
CA ALA A 135 8.72 3.51 2.25
C ALA A 135 7.83 2.64 3.15
N THR A 136 7.88 2.85 4.47
CA THR A 136 7.01 2.16 5.44
C THR A 136 5.54 2.42 5.16
N GLY A 137 5.16 3.68 4.93
CA GLY A 137 3.77 4.05 4.58
C GLY A 137 3.31 3.39 3.27
N CYS A 138 4.13 3.46 2.22
CA CYS A 138 3.82 2.83 0.93
C CYS A 138 3.70 1.31 1.07
N PHE A 139 4.64 0.68 1.78
CA PHE A 139 4.67 -0.76 1.99
C PHE A 139 3.46 -1.23 2.79
N GLY A 140 3.04 -0.50 3.82
CA GLY A 140 1.83 -0.84 4.59
C GLY A 140 0.56 -0.83 3.73
N LEU A 141 0.41 0.18 2.88
CA LEU A 141 -0.75 0.27 1.98
C LEU A 141 -0.73 -0.81 0.89
N LEU A 142 0.46 -1.16 0.38
CA LEU A 142 0.64 -2.30 -0.52
C LEU A 142 0.31 -3.63 0.16
N ALA A 143 0.85 -3.87 1.37
CA ALA A 143 0.63 -5.09 2.12
C ALA A 143 -0.85 -5.27 2.45
N GLN A 144 -1.54 -4.21 2.85
CA GLN A 144 -2.98 -4.22 3.10
C GLN A 144 -3.77 -4.57 1.83
N ALA A 145 -3.43 -3.96 0.70
CA ALA A 145 -4.09 -4.23 -0.58
C ALA A 145 -3.86 -5.69 -1.05
N VAL A 146 -2.64 -6.20 -0.93
CA VAL A 146 -2.30 -7.59 -1.25
C VAL A 146 -3.06 -8.55 -0.34
N ALA A 147 -3.00 -8.35 0.99
CA ALA A 147 -3.68 -9.19 1.96
C ALA A 147 -5.19 -9.24 1.71
N THR A 148 -5.81 -8.10 1.41
CA THR A 148 -7.23 -8.01 1.04
C THR A 148 -7.56 -8.87 -0.19
N LEU A 149 -6.71 -8.84 -1.22
CA LEU A 149 -6.92 -9.61 -2.45
C LEU A 149 -6.76 -11.11 -2.23
N VAL A 150 -5.77 -11.51 -1.42
CA VAL A 150 -5.52 -12.92 -1.07
C VAL A 150 -6.69 -13.48 -0.26
N LEU A 151 -7.06 -12.83 0.85
CA LEU A 151 -8.19 -13.25 1.70
C LEU A 151 -9.50 -13.33 0.92
N HIS A 152 -9.75 -12.35 0.04
CA HIS A 152 -10.94 -12.38 -0.80
C HIS A 152 -10.93 -13.56 -1.80
N SER A 153 -9.76 -14.02 -2.26
CA SER A 153 -9.66 -15.19 -3.13
C SER A 153 -9.90 -16.50 -2.39
N GLU A 154 -9.36 -16.63 -1.16
CA GLU A 154 -9.52 -17.80 -0.31
C GLU A 154 -10.98 -17.97 0.14
N MET A 155 -11.60 -16.89 0.64
CA MET A 155 -12.99 -16.91 1.10
C MET A 155 -14.01 -17.04 -0.04
N SER A 156 -13.62 -16.76 -1.29
CA SER A 156 -14.46 -16.98 -2.47
C SER A 156 -14.32 -18.39 -3.07
N GLY A 157 -13.26 -19.13 -2.74
CA GLY A 157 -12.99 -20.48 -3.27
C GLY A 157 -13.60 -21.61 -2.44
N ASN A 158 -13.91 -21.35 -1.17
CA ASN A 158 -14.52 -22.32 -0.24
C ASN A 158 -16.07 -22.24 -0.21
N GLY A 159 -16.70 -21.82 -1.29
CA GLY A 159 -18.15 -21.68 -1.42
C GLY A 159 -18.75 -22.57 -2.50
#